data_AF-A0AA88V0C1-F1
#
_entry.id   AF-A0AA88V0C1-F1
#
_cell.length_a   1.000
_cell.length_b   1.000
_cell.length_c   1.000
_cell.angle_alpha   90.00
_cell.angle_beta   90.00
_cell.angle_gamma   90.00
#
_symmetry.space_group_name_H-M   'P 1'
#
loop_
_entity.id
_entity.type
_entity.pdbx_description
1 polymer ?
#
loop_
_entity_poly.entity_id
_entity_poly.type
_entity_poly.pdbx_seq_one_letter_code
_entity_poly.pdbx_strand_id
1 'polypeptide(L)'
;MEAVGSHLTNKYSEGLPGKSYYGGNEYIDELEILCQQRALAAFHLDGKKWGVNVQPLSGDKSALVPGGIRIGTPAMTTRGFTEKDFISTADFIHEGVQIAREAKRSVSGSKLQDFMKFVASPDFSLMDRVSDLQRRVESLTTEFPLPGL
;
A
#
# COMPACT_ATOMS: atom_id res chain seq x y z
N MET A 1 -13.76 4.27 -22.40
CA MET A 1 -13.60 3.84 -20.99
C MET A 1 -12.66 2.64 -21.03
N GLU A 2 -11.36 2.89 -20.98
CA GLU A 2 -10.36 1.83 -20.95
C GLU A 2 -10.30 1.28 -19.53
N ALA A 3 -10.30 -0.04 -19.36
CA ALA A 3 -10.35 -0.68 -18.04
C ALA A 3 -9.09 -0.36 -17.23
N VAL A 4 -9.21 0.58 -16.29
CA VAL A 4 -8.10 1.05 -15.43
C VAL A 4 -7.72 0.05 -14.32
N GLY A 5 -8.30 -1.14 -14.34
CA GLY A 5 -8.08 -2.16 -13.32
C GLY A 5 -8.52 -3.54 -13.79
N SER A 6 -7.96 -4.57 -13.16
CA SER A 6 -8.36 -5.97 -13.36
C SER A 6 -9.00 -6.49 -12.08
N HIS A 7 -9.71 -7.62 -12.15
CA HIS A 7 -10.21 -8.31 -10.96
C HIS A 7 -9.10 -8.65 -9.95
N LEU A 8 -7.84 -8.73 -10.42
CA LEU A 8 -6.67 -8.98 -9.59
C LEU A 8 -6.19 -7.73 -8.83
N THR A 9 -6.60 -6.52 -9.22
CA THR A 9 -6.23 -5.30 -8.50
C THR A 9 -6.84 -5.24 -7.10
N ASN A 10 -7.90 -6.03 -6.85
CA ASN A 10 -8.51 -6.24 -5.53
C ASN A 10 -7.92 -7.46 -4.78
N LYS A 11 -6.77 -7.98 -5.24
CA LYS A 11 -6.06 -9.07 -4.59
C LYS A 11 -5.56 -8.64 -3.21
N TYR A 12 -6.13 -9.21 -2.16
CA TYR A 12 -5.63 -9.13 -0.80
C TYR A 12 -5.10 -10.49 -0.33
N SER A 13 -3.96 -10.89 -0.89
CA SER A 13 -3.17 -12.02 -0.39
C SER A 13 -1.93 -11.43 0.27
N GLU A 14 -2.03 -11.14 1.56
CA GLU A 14 -0.86 -10.81 2.36
C GLU A 14 -0.07 -12.09 2.64
N GLY A 15 1.06 -12.24 1.96
CA GLY A 15 1.90 -13.42 2.05
C GLY A 15 2.43 -13.84 0.68
N LEU A 16 3.25 -14.88 0.69
CA LEU A 16 3.64 -15.59 -0.54
C LEU A 16 2.57 -16.63 -0.86
N PRO A 17 2.50 -17.13 -2.12
CA PRO A 17 1.61 -18.23 -2.48
C PRO A 17 1.69 -19.41 -1.47
N GLY A 18 0.53 -19.87 -1.00
CA GLY A 18 0.41 -20.93 0.01
C GLY A 18 0.75 -20.50 1.45
N LYS A 19 1.14 -19.23 1.67
CA LYS A 19 1.39 -18.60 2.97
C LYS A 19 0.56 -17.33 3.15
N SER A 20 -0.50 -17.19 2.37
CA SER A 20 -1.44 -16.08 2.46
C SER A 20 -2.16 -16.11 3.80
N TYR A 21 -2.22 -14.96 4.48
CA TYR A 21 -2.83 -14.84 5.81
C TYR A 21 -4.35 -15.07 5.80
N TYR A 22 -4.99 -14.94 4.63
CA TYR A 22 -6.43 -15.14 4.40
C TYR A 22 -6.69 -16.31 3.46
N GLY A 23 -7.71 -17.12 3.73
CA GLY A 23 -8.15 -18.22 2.87
C GLY A 23 -8.90 -17.75 1.61
N GLY A 24 -9.14 -18.67 0.66
CA GLY A 24 -9.87 -18.37 -0.60
C GLY A 24 -9.00 -17.75 -1.70
N ASN A 25 -7.67 -17.90 -1.60
CA ASN A 25 -6.69 -17.33 -2.53
C ASN A 25 -6.06 -18.38 -3.46
N GLU A 26 -6.60 -19.59 -3.57
CA GLU A 26 -5.98 -20.74 -4.23
C GLU A 26 -5.67 -20.46 -5.72
N TYR A 27 -6.67 -19.96 -6.46
CA TYR A 27 -6.50 -19.59 -7.87
C TYR A 27 -5.59 -18.38 -8.07
N ILE A 28 -5.55 -17.50 -7.07
CA ILE A 28 -4.73 -16.29 -7.05
C ILE A 28 -3.25 -16.64 -6.80
N ASP A 29 -3.01 -17.65 -5.96
CA ASP A 29 -1.69 -18.21 -5.67
C ASP A 29 -1.14 -18.95 -6.89
N GLU A 30 -1.95 -19.77 -7.57
CA GLU A 30 -1.56 -20.43 -8.84
C GLU A 30 -1.15 -19.41 -9.91
N LEU A 31 -1.92 -18.33 -10.05
CA LEU A 31 -1.63 -17.26 -10.99
C LEU A 31 -0.32 -16.54 -10.66
N GLU A 32 -0.05 -16.28 -9.39
CA GLU A 32 1.22 -15.67 -8.98
C GLU A 32 2.40 -16.58 -9.24
N ILE A 33 2.31 -17.86 -8.87
CA ILE A 33 3.37 -18.85 -9.11
C ILE A 33 3.68 -18.88 -10.61
N LEU A 34 2.66 -18.91 -11.46
CA LEU A 34 2.84 -18.89 -12.91
C LEU A 34 3.52 -17.60 -13.39
N CYS A 35 3.13 -16.44 -12.87
CA CYS A 35 3.77 -15.17 -13.19
C CYS A 35 5.23 -15.12 -12.74
N GLN A 36 5.53 -15.59 -11.53
CA GLN A 36 6.89 -15.68 -11.00
C GLN A 36 7.78 -16.56 -11.87
N GLN A 37 7.30 -17.75 -12.24
CA GLN A 37 8.02 -18.69 -13.13
C GLN A 37 8.32 -18.06 -14.49
N ARG A 38 7.30 -17.43 -15.10
CA ARG A 38 7.46 -16.77 -16.41
C ARG A 38 8.44 -15.59 -16.35
N ALA A 39 8.43 -14.81 -15.28
CA ALA A 39 9.37 -13.70 -15.09
C ALA A 39 10.81 -14.21 -14.93
N LEU A 40 11.05 -15.21 -14.09
CA LEU A 40 12.38 -15.81 -13.93
C LEU A 40 12.91 -16.35 -15.27
N ALA A 41 12.05 -17.04 -16.04
CA ALA A 41 12.41 -17.56 -17.35
C ALA A 41 12.73 -16.44 -18.36
N ALA A 42 11.90 -15.40 -18.44
CA ALA A 42 12.09 -14.27 -19.36
C ALA A 42 13.43 -13.53 -19.15
N PHE A 43 13.87 -13.42 -17.89
CA PHE A 43 15.11 -12.76 -17.52
C PHE A 43 16.30 -13.72 -17.31
N HIS A 44 16.12 -15.02 -17.58
CA HIS A 44 17.15 -16.06 -17.41
C HIS A 44 17.74 -16.10 -15.99
N LEU A 45 16.89 -15.91 -14.97
CA LEU A 45 17.29 -15.83 -13.57
C LEU A 45 17.14 -17.19 -12.88
N ASP A 46 18.11 -17.53 -12.03
CA ASP A 46 18.05 -18.70 -11.15
C ASP A 46 17.10 -18.43 -9.96
N GLY A 47 15.99 -19.17 -9.90
CA GLY A 47 14.99 -19.05 -8.83
C GLY A 47 15.49 -19.41 -7.43
N LYS A 48 16.67 -20.04 -7.29
CA LYS A 48 17.33 -20.24 -5.98
C LYS A 48 18.08 -19.00 -5.50
N LYS A 49 18.42 -18.10 -6.42
CA LYS A 49 19.16 -16.86 -6.14
C LYS A 49 18.27 -15.62 -6.17
N TRP A 50 17.18 -15.67 -6.94
CA TRP A 50 16.29 -14.54 -7.21
C TRP A 50 14.83 -14.89 -6.90
N GLY A 51 14.17 -14.02 -6.15
CA GLY A 51 12.72 -14.07 -5.91
C GLY A 51 11.97 -13.08 -6.80
N VAL A 52 10.72 -13.39 -7.15
CA VAL A 52 9.84 -12.51 -7.91
C VAL A 52 8.62 -12.18 -7.05
N ASN A 53 8.32 -10.89 -6.88
CA ASN A 53 7.08 -10.41 -6.27
C ASN A 53 6.14 -9.93 -7.37
N VAL A 54 4.92 -10.46 -7.41
CA VAL A 54 3.92 -10.11 -8.41
C VAL A 54 2.94 -9.14 -7.77
N GLN A 55 2.79 -7.96 -8.35
CA GLN A 55 1.78 -7.00 -7.92
C GLN A 55 1.00 -6.54 -9.16
N PRO A 56 -0.33 -6.62 -9.14
CA PRO A 56 -1.15 -6.12 -10.24
C PRO A 56 -1.14 -4.59 -10.22
N LEU A 57 -0.20 -3.99 -10.96
CA LEU A 57 -0.15 -2.57 -11.26
C LEU A 57 -0.59 -2.37 -12.71
N SER A 58 -1.72 -1.70 -12.91
CA SER A 58 -2.21 -1.35 -14.24
C SER A 58 -1.79 0.08 -14.57
N GLY A 59 -1.09 0.29 -15.68
CA GLY A 59 -0.81 1.62 -16.24
C GLY A 59 0.52 2.29 -15.84
N ASP A 60 1.31 1.71 -14.95
CA ASP A 60 2.59 2.30 -14.55
C ASP A 60 3.72 2.01 -15.54
N LYS A 61 4.50 3.05 -15.88
CA LYS A 61 5.67 2.95 -16.77
C LYS A 61 6.86 2.22 -16.12
N SER A 62 6.89 2.10 -14.80
CA SER A 62 7.97 1.48 -14.05
C SER A 62 7.47 0.88 -12.74
N ALA A 63 7.86 -0.36 -12.46
CA ALA A 63 7.55 -1.03 -11.18
C ALA A 63 8.21 -0.34 -9.97
N LEU A 64 9.25 0.47 -10.19
CA LEU A 64 9.93 1.23 -9.13
C LEU A 64 9.25 2.57 -8.82
N VAL A 65 8.28 2.99 -9.64
CA VAL A 65 7.53 4.24 -9.47
C VAL A 65 6.03 3.92 -9.58
N PRO A 66 5.46 3.24 -8.58
CA PRO A 66 4.05 2.88 -8.60
C PRO A 66 3.17 4.14 -8.50
N GLY A 67 2.08 4.17 -9.26
CA GLY A 67 1.06 5.22 -9.23
C GLY A 67 -0.11 4.94 -8.29
N GLY A 68 -0.14 3.77 -7.64
CA GLY A 68 -1.24 3.31 -6.80
C GLY A 68 -0.84 2.94 -5.37
N ILE A 69 -1.86 2.87 -4.49
CA ILE A 69 -1.75 2.40 -3.11
C ILE A 69 -2.67 1.18 -2.96
N ARG A 70 -2.16 0.09 -2.36
CA ARG A 70 -2.94 -1.10 -2.02
C ARG A 70 -3.42 -1.00 -0.58
N ILE A 71 -4.71 -1.16 -0.33
CA ILE A 71 -5.33 -1.04 0.99
C ILE A 71 -5.95 -2.37 1.40
N GLY A 72 -5.81 -2.71 2.69
CA GLY A 72 -6.32 -3.91 3.31
C GLY A 72 -7.18 -3.63 4.53
N THR A 73 -8.25 -4.40 4.70
CA THR A 73 -9.10 -4.40 5.88
C THR A 73 -8.78 -5.49 6.91
N PRO A 74 -8.36 -6.71 6.52
CA PRO A 74 -8.43 -7.83 7.44
C PRO A 74 -7.58 -7.77 8.72
N ALA A 75 -6.40 -7.14 8.71
CA ALA A 75 -5.60 -6.96 9.93
C ALA A 75 -6.38 -6.14 10.98
N MET A 76 -7.09 -5.11 10.53
CA MET A 76 -7.91 -4.27 11.40
C MET A 76 -9.24 -4.95 11.74
N THR A 77 -9.82 -5.72 10.82
CA THR A 77 -11.02 -6.53 11.10
C THR A 77 -10.76 -7.60 12.17
N THR A 78 -9.58 -8.24 12.19
CA THR A 78 -9.16 -9.15 13.27
C THR A 78 -9.07 -8.44 14.62
N ARG A 79 -8.81 -7.13 14.63
CA ARG A 79 -8.80 -6.29 15.85
C ARG A 79 -10.18 -5.81 16.27
N GLY A 80 -11.22 -6.08 15.47
CA GLY A 80 -12.60 -5.69 15.76
C GLY A 80 -13.10 -4.46 15.01
N PHE A 81 -12.38 -3.96 14.00
CA PHE A 81 -12.89 -2.86 13.17
C PHE A 81 -14.18 -3.26 12.45
N THR A 82 -15.14 -2.35 12.47
CA THR A 82 -16.41 -2.42 11.75
C THR A 82 -16.39 -1.52 10.51
N GLU A 83 -17.46 -1.56 9.70
CA GLU A 83 -17.63 -0.70 8.53
C GLU A 83 -17.54 0.79 8.90
N LYS A 84 -18.06 1.18 10.07
CA LYS A 84 -18.01 2.56 10.55
C LYS A 84 -16.57 3.03 10.80
N ASP A 85 -15.73 2.15 11.32
CA ASP A 85 -14.32 2.46 11.60
C ASP A 85 -13.50 2.57 10.31
N PHE A 86 -13.88 1.80 9.29
CA PHE A 86 -13.31 1.92 7.95
C PHE A 86 -13.71 3.21 7.22
N ILE A 87 -14.87 3.79 7.50
CA ILE A 87 -15.22 5.13 7.00
C ILE A 87 -14.23 6.16 7.57
N SER A 88 -14.02 6.17 8.89
CA SER A 88 -13.03 7.04 9.54
C SER A 88 -11.61 6.80 9.00
N THR A 89 -11.26 5.54 8.75
CA THR A 89 -9.97 5.17 8.16
C THR A 89 -9.82 5.74 6.74
N ALA A 90 -10.87 5.68 5.92
CA ALA A 90 -10.88 6.26 4.58
C ALA A 90 -10.73 7.79 4.62
N ASP A 91 -11.36 8.46 5.58
CA ASP A 91 -11.22 9.90 5.79
C ASP A 91 -9.77 10.28 6.17
N PHE A 92 -9.13 9.51 7.05
CA PHE A 92 -7.72 9.70 7.39
C PHE A 92 -6.78 9.50 6.20
N ILE A 93 -7.01 8.46 5.39
CA ILE A 93 -6.24 8.22 4.16
C ILE A 93 -6.43 9.38 3.19
N HIS A 94 -7.67 9.85 3.00
CA HIS A 94 -7.97 10.99 2.14
C HIS A 94 -7.24 12.25 2.60
N GLU A 95 -7.27 12.55 3.91
CA GLU A 95 -6.58 13.69 4.49
C GLU A 95 -5.06 13.61 4.29
N GLY A 96 -4.47 12.44 4.51
CA GLY A 96 -3.05 12.19 4.25
C GLY A 96 -2.67 12.44 2.77
N VAL A 97 -3.52 12.02 1.83
CA VAL A 97 -3.33 12.30 0.40
C VAL A 97 -3.41 13.80 0.11
N GLN A 98 -4.33 14.54 0.74
CA GLN A 98 -4.40 16.00 0.56
C GLN A 98 -3.14 16.70 1.08
N ILE A 99 -2.65 16.31 2.27
CA ILE A 99 -1.41 16.84 2.84
C ILE A 99 -0.23 16.54 1.89
N ALA A 100 -0.10 15.30 1.41
CA ALA A 100 0.97 14.92 0.49
C ALA A 100 0.89 15.70 -0.84
N ARG A 101 -0.32 15.90 -1.37
CA ARG A 101 -0.53 16.67 -2.60
C ARG A 101 -0.15 18.14 -2.44
N GLU A 102 -0.47 18.73 -1.29
CA GLU A 102 -0.09 20.11 -0.96
C GLU A 102 1.42 20.24 -0.75
N ALA A 103 2.03 19.34 0.01
CA ALA A 103 3.48 19.26 0.15
C ALA A 103 4.19 19.14 -1.20
N LYS A 104 3.63 18.35 -2.13
CA LYS A 104 4.19 18.18 -3.49
C LYS A 104 4.06 19.44 -4.35
N ARG A 105 3.09 20.31 -4.09
CA ARG A 105 2.97 21.62 -4.74
C ARG A 105 3.95 22.65 -4.16
N SER A 106 4.29 22.51 -2.89
CA SER A 106 5.21 23.41 -2.18
C SER A 106 6.69 23.08 -2.41
N VAL A 107 7.02 21.86 -2.83
CA VAL A 107 8.39 21.49 -3.18
C VAL A 107 8.75 21.97 -4.59
N SER A 108 9.92 22.60 -4.76
CA SER A 108 10.41 23.08 -6.06
C SER A 108 10.96 21.97 -6.96
N GLY A 109 11.31 20.81 -6.39
CA GLY A 109 11.93 19.69 -7.09
C GLY A 109 10.94 18.64 -7.64
N SER A 110 11.29 18.05 -8.78
CA SER A 110 10.50 16.98 -9.40
C SER A 110 10.84 15.60 -8.86
N LYS A 111 12.02 15.40 -8.27
CA LYS A 111 12.48 14.09 -7.79
C LYS A 111 11.90 13.74 -6.43
N LEU A 112 11.79 12.43 -6.16
CA LEU A 112 11.38 11.93 -4.85
C LEU A 112 12.31 12.39 -3.73
N GLN A 113 13.63 12.45 -3.98
CA GLN A 113 14.61 12.90 -2.98
C GLN A 113 14.37 14.35 -2.53
N ASP A 114 13.91 15.23 -3.42
CA ASP A 114 13.63 16.62 -3.08
C ASP A 114 12.41 16.71 -2.17
N PHE A 115 11.37 15.93 -2.47
CA PHE A 115 10.19 15.80 -1.62
C PHE A 115 10.55 15.26 -0.24
N MET A 116 11.35 14.19 -0.17
CA MET A 116 11.79 13.59 1.11
C MET A 116 12.58 14.59 1.97
N LYS A 117 13.47 15.38 1.36
CA LYS A 117 14.21 16.43 2.07
C LYS A 117 13.29 17.54 2.57
N PHE A 118 12.30 17.93 1.78
CA PHE A 118 11.33 18.96 2.17
C PHE A 118 10.47 18.52 3.35
N VAL A 119 9.87 17.33 3.32
CA VAL A 119 9.02 16.84 4.43
C VAL A 119 9.80 16.57 5.72
N ALA A 120 11.11 16.28 5.62
CA ALA A 120 11.99 16.11 6.77
C ALA A 120 12.62 17.42 7.26
N SER A 121 12.40 18.52 6.56
CA SER A 121 12.99 19.82 6.92
C SER A 121 12.25 20.45 8.09
N PRO A 122 12.93 21.26 8.93
CA PRO A 122 12.27 22.07 9.95
C PRO A 122 11.26 23.07 9.37
N ASP A 123 11.43 23.45 8.09
CA ASP A 123 10.59 24.41 7.37
C ASP A 123 9.31 23.77 6.80
N PHE A 124 9.02 22.50 7.11
CA PHE A 124 7.83 21.82 6.63
C PHE A 124 6.56 22.40 7.29
N SER A 125 5.96 23.37 6.60
CA SER A 125 4.79 24.13 7.06
C SER A 125 3.53 23.30 7.36
N LEU A 126 3.45 22.05 6.90
CA LEU A 126 2.29 21.19 7.13
C LEU A 126 2.50 20.22 8.30
N MET A 127 3.60 20.32 9.05
CA MET A 127 3.92 19.39 10.13
C MET A 127 2.81 19.33 11.19
N ASP A 128 2.23 20.46 11.57
CA ASP A 128 1.14 20.50 12.56
C ASP A 128 -0.07 19.66 12.13
N ARG A 129 -0.41 19.68 10.83
CA ARG A 129 -1.50 18.86 10.27
C ARG A 129 -1.15 17.37 10.26
N VAL A 130 0.11 17.03 9.97
CA VAL A 130 0.58 15.64 10.06
C VAL A 130 0.51 15.15 11.50
N SER A 131 0.98 15.94 12.46
CA SER A 131 0.93 15.60 13.88
C SER A 131 -0.50 15.51 14.42
N ASP A 132 -1.42 16.35 13.94
CA ASP A 132 -2.84 16.23 14.28
C ASP A 132 -3.48 14.96 13.72
N LEU A 133 -3.25 14.66 12.44
CA LEU A 133 -3.72 13.43 11.80
C LEU A 133 -3.16 12.19 12.52
N GLN A 134 -1.87 12.19 12.86
CA GLN A 134 -1.24 11.13 13.63
C GLN A 134 -1.95 10.91 14.97
N ARG A 135 -2.18 11.98 15.75
CA ARG A 135 -2.86 11.88 17.05
C ARG A 135 -4.27 11.29 16.92
N ARG A 136 -5.03 11.68 15.89
CA ARG A 136 -6.38 11.13 15.65
C ARG A 136 -6.36 9.67 15.23
N VAL A 137 -5.40 9.27 14.38
CA VAL A 137 -5.20 7.86 14.00
C VAL A 137 -4.82 7.02 15.21
N GLU A 138 -3.90 7.49 16.04
CA GLU A 138 -3.50 6.80 17.28
C GLU A 138 -4.66 6.70 18.27
N SER A 139 -5.45 7.77 18.42
CA SER A 139 -6.65 7.75 19.27
C SER A 139 -7.64 6.68 18.81
N LEU A 140 -7.96 6.60 17.51
CA LEU A 140 -8.88 5.58 17.01
C LEU A 140 -8.30 4.17 17.20
N THR A 141 -7.04 3.97 16.83
CA THR A 141 -6.45 2.62 16.79
C THR A 141 -6.13 2.03 18.15
N THR A 142 -6.01 2.85 19.21
CA THR A 142 -5.78 2.40 20.59
C THR A 142 -7.04 1.90 21.29
N GLU A 143 -8.23 2.17 20.74
CA GLU A 143 -9.50 1.62 21.24
C GLU A 143 -9.63 0.11 21.00
N PHE A 144 -8.80 -0.46 20.12
CA PHE A 144 -8.88 -1.85 19.69
C PHE A 144 -7.71 -2.69 20.21
N PRO A 145 -7.95 -3.92 20.69
CA PRO A 145 -6.90 -4.77 21.24
C PRO A 145 -5.83 -5.13 20.21
N LEU A 146 -4.64 -5.45 20.71
CA LEU A 146 -3.55 -6.02 19.90
C LEU A 146 -3.61 -7.55 20.01
N PRO A 147 -3.81 -8.28 18.90
CA PRO A 147 -3.84 -9.74 18.92
C PRO A 147 -2.47 -10.29 19.36
N GLY A 148 -2.47 -11.19 20.35
CA GLY A 148 -1.26 -11.90 20.79
C GLY A 148 -0.45 -11.24 21.91
N LEU A 149 -0.97 -10.19 22.55
CA LEU A 149 -0.48 -9.65 23.82
C LEU A 149 -1.37 -10.08 24.99
#